data_AF-A0A7S1ZCQ1-F1
#
_entry.id   AF-A0A7S1ZCQ1-F1
#
_cell.length_a   1.000
_cell.length_b   1.000
_cell.length_c   1.000
_cell.angle_alpha   90.00
_cell.angle_beta   90.00
_cell.angle_gamma   90.00
#
_symmetry.space_group_name_H-M   'P 1'
#
loop_
_entity.id
_entity.type
_entity.pdbx_description
1 polymer ?
#
loop_
_entity_poly.entity_id
_entity_poly.type
_entity_poly.pdbx_seq_one_letter_code
_entity_poly.pdbx_strand_id
1 'polypeptide(L)'
;GIMSTPAVSAAIRTREGGKAQGGIVLTASHNPGGPGEDFGIKYNEGFGQPAGEEFTEALYARSLEISSYKTVQGSSDVDLSAPVGTTYALTPNSVVTIIDPFDDYLATLKKCFDFDKLRKFTADEGEGFSLLYDGMHGAGGPFARRVFVEELGLPEESLLRCDPRPDFGKCHPDPNLTYAASLVRKMGLRSDGSSDPAVDPTSVPTLGAANDGDGDRNLIAGAGCFVTPSDS
;
A
#
# COMPACT_ATOMS: atom_id res chain seq x y z
N GLY A 1 1.11 1.59 13.40
CA GLY A 1 2.19 1.13 12.50
C GLY A 1 1.63 0.63 11.20
N ILE A 2 1.09 1.53 10.38
CA ILE A 2 0.59 1.21 9.03
C ILE A 2 1.68 1.60 8.04
N MET A 3 2.10 0.65 7.21
CA MET A 3 3.09 0.86 6.16
C MET A 3 2.75 -0.10 5.02
N SER A 4 2.71 0.41 3.78
CA SER A 4 2.49 -0.45 2.60
C SER A 4 3.73 -1.30 2.32
N THR A 5 3.56 -2.44 1.64
CA THR A 5 4.67 -3.33 1.28
C THR A 5 5.76 -2.60 0.47
N PRO A 6 5.43 -1.76 -0.54
CA PRO A 6 6.43 -0.94 -1.24
C PRO A 6 7.17 0.05 -0.32
N ALA A 7 6.48 0.63 0.66
CA ALA A 7 7.11 1.55 1.61
C ALA A 7 8.08 0.84 2.55
N VAL A 8 7.73 -0.37 3.02
CA VAL A 8 8.67 -1.20 3.79
C VAL A 8 9.93 -1.50 2.97
N SER A 9 9.77 -1.89 1.70
CA SER A 9 10.90 -2.13 0.79
C SER A 9 11.79 -0.90 0.61
N ALA A 10 11.18 0.28 0.44
CA ALA A 10 11.90 1.55 0.36
C ALA A 10 12.72 1.80 1.63
N ALA A 11 12.10 1.71 2.81
CA ALA A 11 12.78 1.90 4.08
C ALA A 11 13.94 0.92 4.30
N ILE A 12 13.78 -0.37 3.99
CA ILE A 12 14.87 -1.36 4.08
C ILE A 12 16.08 -0.92 3.25
N ARG A 13 15.84 -0.43 2.03
CA ARG A 13 16.89 -0.10 1.05
C ARG A 13 17.55 1.25 1.30
N THR A 14 16.81 2.25 1.78
CA THR A 14 17.27 3.64 1.81
C THR A 14 17.61 4.13 3.21
N ARG A 15 16.86 3.68 4.21
CA ARG A 15 16.99 4.19 5.57
C ARG A 15 18.37 3.85 6.13
N GLU A 16 19.00 4.83 6.76
CA GLU A 16 20.35 4.71 7.35
C GLU A 16 21.42 4.15 6.39
N GLY A 17 21.23 4.35 5.08
CA GLY A 17 22.13 3.83 4.05
C GLY A 17 21.93 2.35 3.72
N GLY A 18 20.71 1.82 3.94
CA GLY A 18 20.39 0.43 3.60
C GLY A 18 21.00 -0.59 4.55
N LYS A 19 21.10 -0.24 5.83
CA LYS A 19 21.68 -1.12 6.87
C LYS A 19 20.75 -2.22 7.35
N ALA A 20 19.45 -2.10 7.06
CA ALA A 20 18.47 -3.09 7.47
C ALA A 20 18.78 -4.43 6.78
N GLN A 21 18.81 -5.51 7.54
CA GLN A 21 19.04 -6.86 7.01
C GLN A 21 17.77 -7.46 6.38
N GLY A 22 16.62 -6.85 6.65
CA GLY A 22 15.31 -7.25 6.16
C GLY A 22 14.20 -6.54 6.93
N GLY A 23 12.96 -6.97 6.71
CA GLY A 23 11.79 -6.44 7.39
C GLY A 23 10.65 -7.46 7.46
N ILE A 24 9.88 -7.39 8.54
CA ILE A 24 8.67 -8.20 8.73
C ILE A 24 7.48 -7.35 8.31
N VAL A 25 6.62 -7.89 7.44
CA VAL A 25 5.39 -7.24 6.98
C VAL A 25 4.19 -8.06 7.43
N LEU A 26 3.29 -7.44 8.20
CA LEU A 26 2.07 -8.08 8.68
C LEU A 26 0.96 -7.84 7.66
N THR A 27 0.73 -8.81 6.78
CA THR A 27 -0.21 -8.68 5.67
C THR A 27 -0.59 -10.03 5.07
N ALA A 28 -1.87 -10.17 4.71
CA ALA A 28 -2.39 -11.22 3.84
C ALA A 28 -2.64 -10.72 2.38
N SER A 29 -2.05 -9.58 2.02
CA SER A 29 -2.15 -8.91 0.71
C SER A 29 -3.60 -8.66 0.30
N HIS A 30 -4.10 -9.46 -0.64
CA HIS A 30 -5.41 -9.31 -1.25
C HIS A 30 -6.51 -10.09 -0.54
N ASN A 31 -6.18 -10.90 0.48
CA ASN A 31 -7.15 -11.70 1.20
C ASN A 31 -8.02 -10.85 2.16
N PRO A 32 -9.27 -11.27 2.46
CA PRO A 32 -10.10 -10.62 3.45
C PRO A 32 -9.42 -10.54 4.83
N GLY A 33 -9.77 -9.50 5.58
CA GLY A 33 -9.28 -9.27 6.94
C GLY A 33 -10.42 -9.24 7.96
N GLY A 34 -10.06 -9.41 9.22
CA GLY A 34 -11.00 -9.38 10.35
C GLY A 34 -10.96 -10.67 11.18
N PRO A 35 -11.68 -10.71 12.32
CA PRO A 35 -11.73 -11.91 13.15
C PRO A 35 -12.29 -13.11 12.38
N GLY A 36 -11.50 -14.19 12.27
CA GLY A 36 -11.88 -15.40 11.54
C GLY A 36 -11.48 -15.42 10.07
N GLU A 37 -10.93 -14.30 9.56
CA GLU A 37 -10.33 -14.20 8.23
C GLU A 37 -8.81 -14.40 8.31
N ASP A 38 -8.11 -14.14 7.19
CA ASP A 38 -6.69 -14.42 7.07
C ASP A 38 -5.81 -13.41 7.83
N PHE A 39 -4.65 -13.89 8.27
CA PHE A 39 -3.54 -13.08 8.75
C PHE A 39 -2.24 -13.66 8.20
N GLY A 40 -1.44 -12.81 7.55
CA GLY A 40 -0.18 -13.22 6.96
C GLY A 40 1.01 -12.49 7.57
N ILE A 41 2.16 -13.15 7.58
CA ILE A 41 3.45 -12.57 7.97
C ILE A 41 4.41 -12.84 6.82
N LYS A 42 4.83 -11.78 6.12
CA LYS A 42 5.87 -11.83 5.09
C LYS A 42 7.21 -11.40 5.71
N TYR A 43 8.31 -11.93 5.19
CA TYR A 43 9.65 -11.44 5.45
C TYR A 43 10.29 -10.97 4.15
N ASN A 44 10.81 -9.76 4.16
CA ASN A 44 11.63 -9.21 3.08
C ASN A 44 13.09 -9.18 3.52
N GLU A 45 14.01 -9.45 2.60
CA GLU A 45 15.45 -9.45 2.82
C GLU A 45 16.08 -8.07 2.58
N GLY A 46 17.40 -7.95 2.76
CA GLY A 46 18.13 -6.68 2.80
C GLY A 46 18.09 -5.81 1.54
N PHE A 47 17.76 -6.33 0.35
CA PHE A 47 17.51 -5.48 -0.84
C PHE A 47 16.04 -5.08 -0.98
N GLY A 48 15.23 -5.33 0.05
CA GLY A 48 13.80 -5.03 0.13
C GLY A 48 12.91 -6.01 -0.64
N GLN A 49 13.47 -7.07 -1.21
CA GLN A 49 12.77 -8.13 -1.94
C GLN A 49 12.13 -9.15 -0.99
N PRO A 50 11.04 -9.84 -1.38
CA PRO A 50 10.53 -10.99 -0.63
C PRO A 50 11.61 -12.06 -0.42
N ALA A 51 11.58 -12.74 0.72
CA ALA A 51 12.49 -13.84 0.98
C ALA A 51 12.38 -14.96 -0.08
N GLY A 52 13.52 -15.48 -0.50
CA GLY A 52 13.60 -16.54 -1.50
C GLY A 52 13.10 -17.89 -0.99
N GLU A 53 12.86 -18.82 -1.93
CA GLU A 53 12.34 -20.17 -1.64
C GLU A 53 13.22 -20.94 -0.65
N GLU A 54 14.55 -20.86 -0.78
CA GLU A 54 15.48 -21.50 0.16
C GLU A 54 15.25 -21.04 1.61
N PHE A 55 15.04 -19.73 1.82
CA PHE A 55 14.76 -19.18 3.14
C PHE A 55 13.38 -19.62 3.64
N THR A 56 12.34 -19.54 2.79
CA THR A 56 10.97 -19.84 3.20
C THR A 56 10.77 -21.33 3.49
N GLU A 57 11.39 -22.22 2.73
CA GLU A 57 11.41 -23.67 3.00
C GLU A 57 12.14 -23.99 4.31
N ALA A 58 13.30 -23.38 4.54
CA ALA A 58 14.04 -23.56 5.78
C ALA A 58 13.24 -23.05 7.00
N LEU A 59 12.59 -21.90 6.87
CA LEU A 59 11.70 -21.36 7.90
C LEU A 59 10.50 -22.28 8.16
N TYR A 60 9.88 -22.81 7.11
CA TYR A 60 8.77 -23.75 7.23
C TYR A 60 9.20 -25.01 7.98
N ALA A 61 10.30 -25.65 7.57
CA ALA A 61 10.84 -26.83 8.26
C ALA A 61 11.10 -26.56 9.74
N ARG A 62 11.69 -25.40 10.08
CA ARG A 62 11.94 -25.00 11.48
C ARG A 62 10.67 -24.72 12.26
N SER A 63 9.64 -24.17 11.63
CA SER A 63 8.36 -23.90 12.30
C SER A 63 7.61 -25.18 12.71
N LEU A 64 7.87 -26.31 12.04
CA LEU A 64 7.33 -27.62 12.41
C LEU A 64 8.07 -28.26 13.61
N GLU A 65 9.33 -27.88 13.83
CA GLU A 65 10.20 -28.45 14.88
C GLU A 65 10.21 -27.61 16.17
N ILE A 66 9.83 -26.33 16.09
CA ILE A 66 9.99 -25.39 17.19
C ILE A 66 9.17 -25.82 18.43
N SER A 67 9.83 -25.94 19.58
CA SER A 67 9.20 -26.32 20.84
C SER A 67 9.17 -25.19 21.88
N SER A 68 9.89 -24.09 21.63
CA SER A 68 9.95 -22.91 22.49
C SER A 68 10.41 -21.69 21.69
N TYR A 69 10.07 -20.50 22.16
CA TYR A 69 10.53 -19.23 21.62
C TYR A 69 11.08 -18.34 22.74
N LYS A 70 11.93 -17.38 22.39
CA LYS A 70 12.52 -16.43 23.34
C LYS A 70 11.77 -15.10 23.26
N THR A 71 11.55 -14.47 24.41
CA THR A 71 11.02 -13.11 24.51
C THR A 71 11.90 -12.26 25.42
N VAL A 72 11.82 -10.95 25.23
CA VAL A 72 12.42 -10.00 26.18
C VAL A 72 11.45 -9.86 27.36
N GLN A 73 11.96 -10.07 28.58
CA GLN A 73 11.19 -9.95 29.81
C GLN A 73 11.45 -8.59 30.45
N GLY A 74 10.41 -7.98 31.03
CA GLY A 74 10.53 -6.70 31.75
C GLY A 74 10.78 -5.47 30.87
N SER A 75 10.65 -5.58 29.55
CA SER A 75 10.59 -4.41 28.66
C SER A 75 9.21 -3.79 28.72
N SER A 76 9.14 -2.45 28.73
CA SER A 76 7.88 -1.74 28.52
C SER A 76 7.35 -1.98 27.11
N ASP A 77 6.03 -1.92 26.95
CA ASP A 77 5.38 -1.97 25.65
C ASP A 77 5.82 -0.78 24.78
N VAL A 78 5.92 -1.03 23.47
CA VAL A 78 6.19 0.01 22.48
C VAL A 78 4.87 0.66 22.07
N ASP A 79 4.72 1.94 22.38
CA ASP A 79 3.58 2.73 21.91
C ASP A 79 3.80 3.12 20.44
N LEU A 80 3.08 2.44 19.54
CA LEU A 80 3.14 2.71 18.09
C LEU A 80 2.49 4.04 17.69
N SER A 81 1.83 4.75 18.61
CA SER A 81 1.26 6.08 18.40
C SER A 81 2.16 7.21 18.88
N ALA A 82 3.31 6.88 19.48
CA ALA A 82 4.28 7.87 19.91
C ALA A 82 4.82 8.70 18.74
N PRO A 83 5.29 9.93 18.99
CA PRO A 83 5.85 10.79 17.95
C PRO A 83 6.98 10.10 17.17
N VAL A 84 7.06 10.40 15.87
CA VAL A 84 8.17 9.96 15.01
C VAL A 84 9.50 10.36 15.64
N GLY A 85 10.47 9.45 15.62
CA GLY A 85 11.78 9.58 16.25
C GLY A 85 11.84 9.08 17.69
N THR A 86 10.70 8.80 18.33
CA THR A 86 10.69 8.19 19.68
C THR A 86 11.41 6.84 19.64
N THR A 87 12.34 6.64 20.57
CA THR A 87 13.16 5.43 20.66
C THR A 87 12.97 4.75 22.01
N TYR A 88 12.68 3.45 21.96
CA TYR A 88 12.49 2.59 23.12
C TYR A 88 13.68 1.63 23.23
N ALA A 89 14.33 1.57 24.39
CA ALA A 89 15.33 0.54 24.65
C ALA A 89 14.62 -0.77 25.02
N LEU A 90 14.82 -1.82 24.22
CA LEU A 90 14.35 -3.17 24.54
C LEU A 90 15.38 -3.93 25.39
N THR A 91 16.66 -3.73 25.08
CA THR A 91 17.81 -4.28 25.83
C THR A 91 18.94 -3.24 25.82
N PRO A 92 20.07 -3.44 26.52
CA PRO A 92 21.20 -2.51 26.44
C PRO A 92 21.75 -2.27 25.02
N ASN A 93 21.53 -3.22 24.09
CA ASN A 93 22.07 -3.19 22.73
C ASN A 93 20.98 -3.23 21.64
N SER A 94 19.70 -3.15 22.00
CA SER A 94 18.59 -3.23 21.04
C SER A 94 17.54 -2.18 21.34
N VAL A 95 17.16 -1.44 20.30
CA VAL A 95 16.19 -0.35 20.38
C VAL A 95 15.14 -0.50 19.29
N VAL A 96 13.97 0.08 19.53
CA VAL A 96 12.92 0.29 18.53
C VAL A 96 12.71 1.78 18.37
N THR A 97 12.77 2.26 17.13
CA THR A 97 12.52 3.66 16.78
C THR A 97 11.25 3.74 15.95
N ILE A 98 10.32 4.62 16.35
CA ILE A 98 9.14 4.93 15.56
C ILE A 98 9.56 5.82 14.39
N ILE A 99 9.21 5.42 13.17
CA ILE A 99 9.59 6.12 11.94
C ILE A 99 8.36 6.71 11.26
N ASP A 100 8.55 7.76 10.47
CA ASP A 100 7.55 8.20 9.52
C ASP A 100 7.43 7.14 8.41
N PRO A 101 6.24 6.57 8.16
CA PRO A 101 6.08 5.54 7.15
C PRO A 101 6.18 6.08 5.71
N PHE A 102 6.11 7.39 5.49
CA PHE A 102 6.05 8.03 4.18
C PHE A 102 7.39 8.55 3.67
N ASP A 103 8.30 8.98 4.55
CA ASP A 103 9.52 9.73 4.16
C ASP A 103 10.39 8.98 3.14
N ASP A 104 10.81 7.75 3.48
CA ASP A 104 11.66 6.91 2.62
C ASP A 104 10.95 6.55 1.30
N TYR A 105 9.63 6.36 1.35
CA TYR A 105 8.80 6.06 0.18
C TYR A 105 8.71 7.26 -0.77
N LEU A 106 8.35 8.45 -0.28
CA LEU A 106 8.27 9.67 -1.09
C LEU A 106 9.64 10.07 -1.65
N ALA A 107 10.69 9.95 -0.85
CA ALA A 107 12.06 10.21 -1.31
C ALA A 107 12.46 9.26 -2.45
N THR A 108 11.99 8.01 -2.41
CA THR A 108 12.20 7.05 -3.50
C THR A 108 11.38 7.44 -4.74
N LEU A 109 10.09 7.76 -4.59
CA LEU A 109 9.26 8.19 -5.72
C LEU A 109 9.80 9.44 -6.42
N LYS A 110 10.27 10.44 -5.67
CA LYS A 110 10.84 11.68 -6.22
C LYS A 110 12.17 11.48 -6.96
N LYS A 111 12.85 10.34 -6.77
CA LYS A 111 14.02 9.94 -7.59
C LYS A 111 13.59 9.29 -8.90
N CYS A 112 12.42 8.66 -8.93
CA CYS A 112 11.89 7.95 -10.10
C CYS A 112 11.08 8.85 -11.03
N PHE A 113 10.36 9.83 -10.48
CA PHE A 113 9.42 10.67 -11.22
C PHE A 113 9.69 12.16 -11.05
N ASP A 114 9.39 12.93 -12.08
CA ASP A 114 9.45 14.40 -12.07
C ASP A 114 8.16 14.97 -11.46
N PHE A 115 8.17 15.18 -10.14
CA PHE A 115 7.00 15.69 -9.40
C PHE A 115 6.61 17.11 -9.80
N ASP A 116 7.52 17.93 -10.33
CA ASP A 116 7.19 19.26 -10.84
C ASP A 116 6.36 19.16 -12.12
N LYS A 117 6.71 18.25 -13.02
CA LYS A 117 5.89 17.98 -14.22
C LYS A 117 4.56 17.35 -13.85
N LEU A 118 4.53 16.42 -12.91
CA LEU A 118 3.28 15.81 -12.45
C LEU A 118 2.34 16.86 -11.84
N ARG A 119 2.85 17.76 -10.97
CA ARG A 119 2.06 18.89 -10.44
C ARG A 119 1.52 19.80 -11.53
N LYS A 120 2.34 20.13 -12.53
CA LYS A 120 1.89 20.96 -13.67
C LYS A 120 0.80 20.25 -14.46
N PHE A 121 0.94 18.95 -14.68
CA PHE A 121 -0.05 18.14 -15.38
C PHE A 121 -1.38 18.06 -14.61
N THR A 122 -1.34 17.83 -13.30
CA THR A 122 -2.55 17.75 -12.47
C THR A 122 -3.22 19.11 -12.24
N ALA A 123 -2.48 20.21 -12.34
CA ALA A 123 -2.99 21.58 -12.21
C ALA A 123 -3.44 22.21 -13.54
N ASP A 124 -3.25 21.54 -14.69
CA ASP A 124 -3.64 22.09 -15.98
C ASP A 124 -5.17 22.09 -16.14
N GLU A 125 -5.78 23.26 -15.92
CA GLU A 125 -7.22 23.48 -16.03
C GLU A 125 -7.75 23.35 -17.47
N GLY A 126 -6.88 23.25 -18.49
CA GLY A 126 -7.26 23.21 -19.90
C GLY A 126 -7.95 21.93 -20.35
N GLU A 127 -7.52 20.76 -19.84
CA GLU A 127 -8.06 19.44 -20.22
C GLU A 127 -8.87 18.75 -19.10
N GLY A 128 -8.86 19.29 -17.88
CA GLY A 128 -9.70 18.79 -16.78
C GLY A 128 -9.33 17.40 -16.27
N PHE A 129 -8.03 17.10 -16.13
CA PHE A 129 -7.58 15.82 -15.57
C PHE A 129 -8.18 15.56 -14.19
N SER A 130 -8.78 14.39 -14.01
CA SER A 130 -9.33 13.95 -12.74
C SER A 130 -8.92 12.52 -12.42
N LEU A 131 -8.55 12.29 -11.17
CA LEU A 131 -8.17 10.98 -10.63
C LEU A 131 -9.25 10.48 -9.68
N LEU A 132 -9.51 9.18 -9.70
CA LEU A 132 -10.19 8.48 -8.62
C LEU A 132 -9.37 7.26 -8.19
N TYR A 133 -8.72 7.39 -7.04
CA TYR A 133 -7.94 6.34 -6.42
C TYR A 133 -8.74 5.67 -5.31
N ASP A 134 -8.89 4.35 -5.38
CA ASP A 134 -9.57 3.52 -4.40
C ASP A 134 -8.57 2.74 -3.54
N GLY A 135 -8.41 3.15 -2.29
CA GLY A 135 -7.51 2.50 -1.34
C GLY A 135 -8.07 1.20 -0.76
N MET A 136 -9.31 0.83 -1.06
CA MET A 136 -9.99 -0.38 -0.58
C MET A 136 -9.89 -0.60 0.96
N HIS A 137 -9.80 0.49 1.74
CA HIS A 137 -9.53 0.49 3.18
C HIS A 137 -8.22 -0.23 3.59
N GLY A 138 -7.27 -0.35 2.66
CA GLY A 138 -5.96 -0.96 2.85
C GLY A 138 -4.86 0.02 3.23
N ALA A 139 -3.64 -0.49 3.32
CA ALA A 139 -2.46 0.28 3.73
C ALA A 139 -2.04 1.35 2.72
N GLY A 140 -2.44 1.24 1.45
CA GLY A 140 -2.12 2.21 0.39
C GLY A 140 -2.82 3.57 0.53
N GLY A 141 -3.98 3.63 1.19
CA GLY A 141 -4.80 4.84 1.30
C GLY A 141 -4.07 6.08 1.84
N PRO A 142 -3.42 6.00 3.02
CA PRO A 142 -2.63 7.11 3.56
C PRO A 142 -1.48 7.56 2.65
N PHE A 143 -0.86 6.62 1.92
CA PHE A 143 0.21 6.94 0.97
C PHE A 143 -0.33 7.65 -0.26
N ALA A 144 -1.48 7.23 -0.77
CA ALA A 144 -2.17 7.89 -1.87
C ALA A 144 -2.57 9.33 -1.51
N ARG A 145 -3.05 9.58 -0.28
CA ARG A 145 -3.26 10.95 0.21
C ARG A 145 -1.98 11.78 0.17
N ARG A 146 -0.90 11.24 0.74
CA ARG A 146 0.39 11.91 0.80
C ARG A 146 0.96 12.24 -0.58
N VAL A 147 0.78 11.35 -1.56
CA VAL A 147 1.24 11.55 -2.94
C VAL A 147 0.28 12.43 -3.74
N PHE A 148 -0.96 12.01 -3.92
CA PHE A 148 -1.87 12.64 -4.87
C PHE A 148 -2.39 13.99 -4.36
N VAL A 149 -2.76 14.08 -3.08
CA VAL A 149 -3.35 15.31 -2.52
C VAL A 149 -2.24 16.26 -2.08
N GLU A 150 -1.36 15.83 -1.17
CA GLU A 150 -0.40 16.75 -0.54
C GLU A 150 0.76 17.14 -1.47
N GLU A 151 1.28 16.20 -2.25
CA GLU A 151 2.45 16.45 -3.12
C GLU A 151 2.07 16.88 -4.54
N LEU A 152 0.97 16.36 -5.09
CA LEU A 152 0.51 16.64 -6.45
C LEU A 152 -0.68 17.59 -6.54
N GLY A 153 -1.29 17.97 -5.41
CA GLY A 153 -2.34 19.00 -5.36
C GLY A 153 -3.71 18.56 -5.90
N LEU A 154 -3.95 17.25 -6.06
CA LEU A 154 -5.27 16.74 -6.44
C LEU A 154 -6.28 16.94 -5.30
N PRO A 155 -7.58 17.10 -5.60
CA PRO A 155 -8.60 17.28 -4.58
C PRO A 155 -8.78 16.03 -3.73
N GLU A 156 -9.24 16.20 -2.49
CA GLU A 156 -9.50 15.10 -1.53
C GLU A 156 -10.53 14.09 -2.09
N GLU A 157 -11.46 14.58 -2.91
CA GLU A 157 -12.47 13.80 -3.64
C GLU A 157 -11.86 12.81 -4.63
N SER A 158 -10.57 12.94 -4.95
CA SER A 158 -9.82 11.96 -5.73
C SER A 158 -9.57 10.66 -4.96
N LEU A 159 -9.85 10.62 -3.65
CA LEU A 159 -9.61 9.48 -2.78
C LEU A 159 -10.92 8.80 -2.40
N LEU A 160 -10.99 7.49 -2.63
CA LEU A 160 -12.09 6.61 -2.27
C LEU A 160 -11.57 5.55 -1.29
N ARG A 161 -12.23 5.39 -0.14
CA ARG A 161 -11.90 4.34 0.86
C ARG A 161 -10.41 4.33 1.28
N CYS A 162 -9.83 5.52 1.45
CA CYS A 162 -8.42 5.68 1.85
C CYS A 162 -8.19 5.69 3.37
N ASP A 163 -9.20 5.34 4.16
CA ASP A 163 -9.13 5.12 5.60
C ASP A 163 -8.87 3.63 5.90
N PRO A 164 -7.67 3.25 6.40
CA PRO A 164 -7.36 1.85 6.68
C PRO A 164 -8.30 1.25 7.74
N ARG A 165 -8.79 0.03 7.51
CA ARG A 165 -9.65 -0.69 8.45
C ARG A 165 -9.16 -2.13 8.67
N PRO A 166 -9.25 -2.68 9.90
CA PRO A 166 -8.81 -4.05 10.17
C PRO A 166 -9.53 -5.14 9.36
N ASP A 167 -10.75 -4.85 8.90
CA ASP A 167 -11.59 -5.75 8.10
C ASP A 167 -11.80 -5.24 6.66
N PHE A 168 -11.01 -4.25 6.24
CA PHE A 168 -11.17 -3.56 4.96
C PHE A 168 -12.61 -3.05 4.69
N GLY A 169 -13.36 -2.73 5.75
CA GLY A 169 -14.76 -2.33 5.63
C GLY A 169 -15.67 -3.47 5.18
N LYS A 170 -15.32 -4.72 5.52
CA LYS A 170 -15.97 -5.98 5.09
C LYS A 170 -15.96 -6.18 3.58
N CYS A 171 -15.03 -5.54 2.89
CA CYS A 171 -14.79 -5.71 1.47
C CYS A 171 -13.60 -6.64 1.26
N HIS A 172 -13.54 -7.30 0.10
CA HIS A 172 -12.36 -8.05 -0.32
C HIS A 172 -11.33 -7.06 -0.88
N PRO A 173 -10.09 -6.97 -0.36
CA PRO A 173 -9.11 -5.98 -0.78
C PRO A 173 -8.29 -6.47 -1.98
N ASP A 174 -8.94 -7.05 -2.98
CA ASP A 174 -8.30 -7.52 -4.21
C ASP A 174 -8.75 -6.65 -5.41
N PRO A 175 -7.87 -5.85 -6.03
CA PRO A 175 -8.26 -4.90 -7.06
C PRO A 175 -8.50 -5.62 -8.39
N ASN A 176 -9.73 -6.10 -8.59
CA ASN A 176 -10.19 -6.70 -9.85
C ASN A 176 -11.62 -6.27 -10.19
N LEU A 177 -12.10 -6.64 -11.38
CA LEU A 177 -13.43 -6.22 -11.87
C LEU A 177 -14.60 -6.66 -10.96
N THR A 178 -14.40 -7.70 -10.16
CA THR A 178 -15.41 -8.23 -9.22
C THR A 178 -15.41 -7.46 -7.90
N TYR A 179 -14.27 -7.30 -7.25
CA TYR A 179 -14.20 -6.75 -5.89
C TYR A 179 -14.00 -5.22 -5.86
N ALA A 180 -13.38 -4.64 -6.90
CA ALA A 180 -13.31 -3.20 -7.09
C ALA A 180 -14.53 -2.62 -7.83
N ALA A 181 -15.70 -3.29 -7.75
CA ALA A 181 -16.90 -2.93 -8.50
C ALA A 181 -17.38 -1.48 -8.30
N SER A 182 -17.06 -0.86 -7.15
CA SER A 182 -17.34 0.56 -6.91
C SER A 182 -16.55 1.46 -7.86
N LEU A 183 -15.23 1.24 -7.95
CA LEU A 183 -14.35 1.96 -8.88
C LEU A 183 -14.75 1.67 -10.33
N VAL A 184 -14.93 0.39 -10.69
CA VAL A 184 -15.33 -0.03 -12.05
C VAL A 184 -16.57 0.73 -12.53
N ARG A 185 -17.65 0.77 -11.73
CA ARG A 185 -18.85 1.54 -12.08
C ARG A 185 -18.60 3.04 -12.16
N LYS A 186 -17.81 3.61 -11.24
CA LYS A 186 -17.47 5.04 -11.25
C LYS A 186 -16.62 5.44 -12.45
N MET A 187 -15.92 4.49 -13.06
CA MET A 187 -15.18 4.67 -14.31
C MET A 187 -16.02 4.38 -15.56
N GLY A 188 -17.33 4.15 -15.44
CA GLY A 188 -18.21 3.89 -16.58
C GLY A 188 -18.01 2.52 -17.22
N LEU A 189 -17.63 1.52 -16.40
CA LEU A 189 -17.37 0.15 -16.84
C LEU A 189 -18.40 -0.84 -16.27
N ARG A 190 -18.63 -1.92 -17.01
CA ARG A 190 -19.39 -3.09 -16.60
C ARG A 190 -18.46 -4.11 -15.91
N SER A 191 -19.05 -5.11 -15.26
CA SER A 191 -18.30 -6.15 -14.54
C SER A 191 -17.40 -7.03 -15.42
N ASP A 192 -17.61 -7.03 -16.74
CA ASP A 192 -16.75 -7.69 -17.72
C ASP A 192 -15.64 -6.78 -18.28
N GLY A 193 -15.54 -5.54 -17.78
CA GLY A 193 -14.54 -4.55 -18.20
C GLY A 193 -14.91 -3.81 -19.48
N SER A 194 -16.07 -4.09 -20.09
CA SER A 194 -16.57 -3.32 -21.23
C SER A 194 -17.13 -1.96 -20.77
N SER A 195 -17.08 -0.97 -21.67
CA SER A 195 -17.71 0.35 -21.44
C SER A 195 -19.22 0.19 -21.24
N ASP A 196 -19.77 0.90 -20.26
CA ASP A 196 -21.21 1.01 -20.08
C ASP A 196 -21.78 2.06 -21.05
N PRO A 197 -22.59 1.67 -22.06
CA PRO A 197 -23.14 2.61 -23.05
C PRO A 197 -24.13 3.62 -22.45
N ALA A 198 -24.58 3.42 -21.20
CA ALA A 198 -25.45 4.36 -20.49
C ALA A 198 -24.67 5.49 -19.78
N VAL A 199 -23.33 5.40 -19.72
CA VAL A 199 -22.48 6.38 -19.03
C VAL A 199 -21.66 7.15 -20.07
N ASP A 200 -21.75 8.47 -20.04
CA ASP A 200 -20.89 9.33 -20.85
C ASP A 200 -19.46 9.30 -20.28
N PRO A 201 -18.43 8.85 -21.02
CA PRO A 201 -17.05 8.81 -20.53
C PRO A 201 -16.51 10.19 -20.14
N THR A 202 -17.04 11.29 -20.68
CA THR A 202 -16.61 12.64 -20.30
C THR A 202 -17.15 13.08 -18.93
N SER A 203 -18.09 12.32 -18.36
CA SER A 203 -18.71 12.60 -17.05
C SER A 203 -18.08 11.84 -15.88
N VAL A 204 -17.12 10.94 -16.16
CA VAL A 204 -16.42 10.13 -15.16
C VAL A 204 -14.96 10.60 -15.01
N PRO A 205 -14.25 10.19 -13.94
CA PRO A 205 -12.84 10.54 -13.79
C PRO A 205 -12.00 10.11 -15.00
N THR A 206 -10.99 10.90 -15.33
CA THR A 206 -10.06 10.59 -16.44
C THR A 206 -9.29 9.31 -16.17
N LEU A 207 -8.81 9.14 -14.94
CA LEU A 207 -8.02 7.99 -14.49
C LEU A 207 -8.61 7.43 -13.20
N GLY A 208 -8.79 6.12 -13.18
CA GLY A 208 -9.17 5.32 -12.03
C GLY A 208 -8.04 4.37 -11.65
N ALA A 209 -7.76 4.24 -10.36
CA ALA A 209 -6.79 3.29 -9.85
C ALA A 209 -7.28 2.66 -8.54
N ALA A 210 -6.94 1.40 -8.28
CA ALA A 210 -7.12 0.77 -6.97
C ALA A 210 -5.86 0.02 -6.56
N ASN A 211 -5.65 -0.14 -5.26
CA ASN A 211 -4.62 -1.04 -4.73
C ASN A 211 -5.23 -2.16 -3.87
N ASP A 212 -4.46 -3.23 -3.69
CA ASP A 212 -4.79 -4.29 -2.74
C ASP A 212 -4.47 -3.90 -1.29
N GLY A 213 -4.70 -4.83 -0.35
CA GLY A 213 -4.66 -4.56 1.08
C GLY A 213 -3.31 -4.02 1.59
N ASP A 214 -2.18 -4.45 1.02
CA ASP A 214 -0.84 -3.93 1.36
C ASP A 214 -0.21 -3.03 0.30
N GLY A 215 -0.91 -2.76 -0.79
CA GLY A 215 -0.52 -1.77 -1.78
C GLY A 215 0.53 -2.24 -2.78
N ASP A 216 0.70 -3.55 -2.99
CA ASP A 216 1.66 -4.12 -3.94
C ASP A 216 1.05 -4.50 -5.30
N ARG A 217 -0.29 -4.61 -5.40
CA ARG A 217 -1.03 -4.82 -6.66
C ARG A 217 -1.87 -3.61 -7.01
N ASN A 218 -2.18 -3.45 -8.30
CA ASN A 218 -3.02 -2.37 -8.79
C ASN A 218 -4.00 -2.81 -9.87
N LEU A 219 -5.13 -2.09 -9.93
CA LEU A 219 -6.03 -2.02 -11.08
C LEU A 219 -5.97 -0.61 -11.65
N ILE A 220 -5.93 -0.48 -12.98
CA ILE A 220 -5.97 0.81 -13.68
C ILE A 220 -7.15 0.82 -14.66
N ALA A 221 -7.83 1.95 -14.74
CA ALA A 221 -8.91 2.19 -15.69
C ALA A 221 -8.86 3.63 -16.20
N GLY A 222 -9.08 3.83 -17.50
CA GLY A 222 -9.47 5.13 -18.03
C GLY A 222 -11.00 5.30 -18.01
N ALA A 223 -11.47 6.49 -18.35
CA ALA A 223 -12.89 6.75 -18.57
C ALA A 223 -13.50 5.79 -19.61
N GLY A 224 -14.35 4.86 -19.16
CA GLY A 224 -14.98 3.84 -19.99
C GLY A 224 -14.00 2.80 -20.57
N CYS A 225 -12.76 2.74 -20.07
CA CYS A 225 -11.71 1.88 -20.62
C CYS A 225 -11.02 1.07 -19.51
N PHE A 226 -11.22 -0.24 -19.47
CA PHE A 226 -10.44 -1.11 -18.60
C PHE A 226 -9.06 -1.37 -19.21
N VAL A 227 -8.00 -1.16 -18.42
CA VAL A 227 -6.63 -1.49 -18.84
C VAL A 227 -6.28 -2.85 -18.27
N THR A 228 -6.01 -3.83 -19.13
CA THR A 228 -5.63 -5.16 -18.66
C THR A 228 -4.26 -5.10 -17.99
N PRO A 229 -3.97 -5.94 -16.97
CA PRO A 229 -2.69 -5.89 -16.26
C PRO A 229 -1.45 -6.11 -17.15
N SER A 230 -1.61 -6.73 -18.32
CA SER A 230 -0.52 -6.95 -19.27
C SER A 230 -0.27 -5.75 -20.19
N ASP A 231 -1.28 -4.89 -20.37
CA ASP A 231 -1.17 -3.67 -21.18
C ASP A 231 -0.79 -2.44 -20.32
N SER A 232 -0.95 -2.52 -18.99
CA SER A 232 -0.64 -1.47 -18.01
C SER A 232 0.82 -1.42 -17.59
#